data_AF-A0AAU6ZI42-F1
#
_entry.id   AF-A0AAU6ZI42-F1
#
_cell.length_a   1.000
_cell.length_b   1.000
_cell.length_c   1.000
_cell.angle_alpha   90.00
_cell.angle_beta   90.00
_cell.angle_gamma   90.00
#
_symmetry.space_group_name_H-M   'P 1'
#
loop_
_entity.id
_entity.type
_entity.pdbx_description
1 polymer ?
#
loop_
_entity_poly.entity_id
_entity_poly.type
_entity_poly.pdbx_seq_one_letter_code
_entity_poly.pdbx_strand_id
1 'polypeptide(L)'
;MLTSAVDGAPRRRPDPAPKKTATELGAIGTALGALAAVILAGVLALVLHTLAQQSPRLGPAFEVWAASITNSPFAAVRWFFGDMTEPLFYKSELAACGLLAGALLAWFAGRRGKNWAGQLTYGTGLWPWVLTSASLSLLMSNVVFGRMLDDGWQPTFVPFVCVAPAMVLMYGPGWRTCVTGAVLGAFTVTPSALVLIPTVAAPLGLPVVVANVLAMSLGSVMAFLVARKLPWLVLRNSTQQPQAIQPPSGVNPVLKDAIWAARRVLSDFTETQFFANELASAGMILGVATAFLLNPALPAYGSNLVPHILFAQALTSAIGVVLWRGWFRNGGWAATYASLVSVAPAAVLAYDGSWQSIIGGALLGAVLAPPIARAISARLPEGFHPVTGNTAAMAISTAVALPILGLLHR
;
A
#
# COMPACT_ATOMS: atom_id res chain seq x y z
N MET A 1 -44.59 29.42 -57.70
CA MET A 1 -44.95 28.99 -56.34
C MET A 1 -43.90 27.99 -55.86
N LEU A 2 -43.23 28.34 -54.75
CA LEU A 2 -42.43 27.50 -53.85
C LEU A 2 -41.04 26.98 -54.31
N THR A 3 -40.06 27.77 -53.86
CA THR A 3 -38.71 27.47 -53.35
C THR A 3 -38.54 26.18 -52.54
N SER A 4 -37.39 25.51 -52.67
CA SER A 4 -36.46 25.01 -51.61
C SER A 4 -35.42 24.08 -52.30
N ALA A 5 -34.20 23.85 -51.85
CA ALA A 5 -33.27 24.52 -50.96
C ALA A 5 -31.90 23.85 -51.20
N VAL A 6 -30.84 24.63 -51.03
CA VAL A 6 -29.43 24.23 -51.06
C VAL A 6 -29.14 23.35 -49.86
N ASP A 7 -28.58 22.14 -50.06
CA ASP A 7 -27.93 21.39 -48.99
C ASP A 7 -26.45 21.21 -49.28
N GLY A 8 -25.68 22.13 -48.70
CA GLY A 8 -24.24 22.05 -48.56
C GLY A 8 -23.88 21.02 -47.50
N ALA A 9 -23.20 19.95 -47.91
CA ALA A 9 -22.62 18.98 -47.00
C ALA A 9 -21.72 19.70 -45.96
N PRO A 10 -21.85 19.39 -44.65
CA PRO A 10 -21.01 19.99 -43.62
C PRO A 10 -19.57 19.54 -43.83
N ARG A 11 -18.70 20.49 -44.23
CA ARG A 11 -17.24 20.31 -44.21
C ARG A 11 -16.84 19.97 -42.78
N ARG A 12 -16.37 18.73 -42.56
CA ARG A 12 -15.72 18.33 -41.31
C ARG A 12 -14.63 19.34 -41.00
N ARG A 13 -14.75 20.04 -39.87
CA ARG A 13 -13.64 20.85 -39.35
C ARG A 13 -12.47 19.88 -39.13
N PRO A 14 -11.25 20.21 -39.59
CA PRO A 14 -10.07 19.44 -39.21
C PRO A 14 -10.00 19.43 -37.69
N ASP A 15 -9.80 18.25 -37.11
CA ASP A 15 -9.57 18.09 -35.68
C ASP A 15 -8.46 19.06 -35.25
N PRO A 16 -8.64 19.80 -34.15
CA PRO A 16 -7.57 20.63 -33.63
C PRO A 16 -6.38 19.72 -33.35
N ALA A 17 -5.23 20.06 -33.94
CA ALA A 17 -3.95 19.39 -33.73
C ALA A 17 -3.73 19.08 -32.23
N PRO A 18 -3.16 17.91 -31.89
CA PRO A 18 -2.95 17.52 -30.50
C PRO A 18 -2.20 18.63 -29.75
N LYS A 19 -2.87 19.21 -28.75
CA LYS A 19 -2.31 20.28 -27.92
C LYS A 19 -1.01 19.80 -27.27
N LYS A 20 0.06 20.58 -27.53
CA LYS A 20 1.35 20.72 -26.83
C LYS A 20 1.58 19.77 -25.65
N THR A 21 2.61 18.95 -25.81
CA THR A 21 3.38 18.21 -24.79
C THR A 21 3.14 18.67 -23.36
N ALA A 22 2.43 17.83 -22.60
CA ALA A 22 2.23 17.99 -21.16
C ALA A 22 3.57 18.00 -20.42
N THR A 23 3.76 19.00 -19.56
CA THR A 23 4.96 19.25 -18.78
C THR A 23 5.18 18.17 -17.72
N GLU A 24 6.41 17.65 -17.64
CA GLU A 24 6.85 16.79 -16.54
C GLU A 24 6.78 17.56 -15.21
N LEU A 25 6.58 16.84 -14.09
CA LEU A 25 6.76 17.40 -12.75
C LEU A 25 8.19 17.95 -12.64
N GLY A 26 8.33 19.18 -12.15
CA GLY A 26 9.62 19.83 -11.97
C GLY A 26 10.49 19.04 -11.00
N ALA A 27 11.71 18.71 -11.43
CA ALA A 27 12.65 17.93 -10.63
C ALA A 27 12.94 18.60 -9.28
N ILE A 28 13.15 19.92 -9.28
CA ILE A 28 13.44 20.70 -8.06
C ILE A 28 12.26 20.68 -7.09
N GLY A 29 11.05 21.00 -7.57
CA GLY A 29 9.86 21.00 -6.71
C GLY A 29 9.60 19.63 -6.12
N THR A 30 9.63 18.59 -6.96
CA THR A 30 9.45 17.20 -6.52
C THR A 30 10.48 16.81 -5.46
N ALA A 31 11.76 17.13 -5.66
CA ALA A 31 12.83 16.84 -4.72
C ALA A 31 12.65 17.58 -3.38
N LEU A 32 12.28 18.86 -3.41
CA LEU A 32 12.03 19.65 -2.20
C LEU A 32 10.87 19.09 -1.38
N GLY A 33 9.77 18.72 -2.04
CA GLY A 33 8.61 18.12 -1.37
C GLY A 33 8.91 16.77 -0.75
N ALA A 34 9.59 15.91 -1.50
CA ALA A 34 10.02 14.60 -1.03
C ALA A 34 11.02 14.72 0.14
N LEU A 35 12.00 15.63 0.04
CA LEU A 35 12.96 15.91 1.11
C LEU A 35 12.27 16.43 2.38
N ALA A 36 11.30 17.33 2.25
CA ALA A 36 10.54 17.84 3.40
C ALA A 36 9.80 16.70 4.13
N ALA A 37 9.19 15.76 3.38
CA ALA A 37 8.54 14.60 3.98
C ALA A 37 9.54 13.69 4.73
N VAL A 38 10.74 13.47 4.17
CA VAL A 38 11.81 12.70 4.83
C VAL A 38 12.32 13.39 6.09
N ILE A 39 12.53 14.71 6.05
CA ILE A 39 12.97 15.48 7.23
C ILE A 39 11.92 15.37 8.34
N LEU A 40 10.63 15.54 8.02
CA LEU A 40 9.55 15.39 9.00
C LEU A 40 9.51 13.98 9.61
N ALA A 41 9.64 12.94 8.78
CA ALA A 41 9.70 11.57 9.24
C ALA A 41 10.96 11.29 10.10
N GLY A 42 12.10 11.88 9.77
CA GLY A 42 13.34 11.75 10.53
C GLY A 42 13.27 12.46 11.88
N VAL A 43 12.69 13.66 11.93
CA VAL A 43 12.42 14.37 13.20
C VAL A 43 11.46 13.55 14.05
N LEU A 44 10.38 13.04 13.48
CA LEU A 44 9.45 12.16 14.20
C LEU A 44 10.16 10.91 14.73
N ALA A 45 10.97 10.23 13.91
CA ALA A 45 11.72 9.06 14.32
C ALA A 45 12.68 9.37 15.49
N LEU A 46 13.38 10.51 15.44
CA LEU A 46 14.27 10.95 16.52
C LEU A 46 13.48 11.21 17.81
N VAL A 47 12.35 11.91 17.73
CA VAL A 47 11.46 12.17 18.87
C VAL A 47 10.92 10.87 19.45
N LEU A 48 10.51 9.92 18.61
CA LEU A 48 10.04 8.61 19.07
C LEU A 48 11.15 7.83 19.77
N HIS A 49 12.35 7.81 19.20
CA HIS A 49 13.49 7.11 19.79
C HIS A 49 13.87 7.68 21.16
N THR A 50 13.87 9.01 21.32
CA THR A 50 14.21 9.66 22.59
C THR A 50 13.12 9.47 23.65
N LEU A 51 11.85 9.69 23.29
CA LEU A 51 10.74 9.59 24.24
C LEU A 51 10.41 8.14 24.62
N ALA A 52 10.66 7.17 23.74
CA ALA A 52 10.44 5.75 24.03
C ALA A 52 11.30 5.22 25.19
N GLN A 53 12.44 5.85 25.49
CA GLN A 53 13.25 5.53 26.67
C GLN A 53 12.51 5.76 27.99
N GLN A 54 11.50 6.64 27.97
CA GLN A 54 10.65 6.98 29.11
C GLN A 54 9.28 6.29 29.01
N SER A 55 9.14 5.28 28.16
CA SER A 55 7.86 4.65 27.92
C SER A 55 7.29 4.01 29.20
N PRO A 56 5.99 4.19 29.48
CA PRO A 56 5.32 3.53 30.60
C PRO A 56 5.17 2.01 30.43
N ARG A 57 5.44 1.46 29.23
CA ARG A 57 5.31 0.02 28.90
C ARG A 57 3.93 -0.55 29.27
N LEU A 58 2.88 0.13 28.82
CA LEU A 58 1.50 -0.27 29.11
C LEU A 58 1.11 -1.52 28.32
N GLY A 59 0.54 -2.51 29.01
CA GLY A 59 0.03 -3.73 28.42
C GLY A 59 1.11 -4.79 28.12
N PRO A 60 0.73 -5.93 27.53
CA PRO A 60 1.65 -7.03 27.26
C PRO A 60 2.66 -6.69 26.16
N ALA A 61 3.83 -7.33 26.21
CA ALA A 61 4.74 -7.39 25.07
C ALA A 61 4.12 -8.23 23.93
N PHE A 62 4.67 -8.08 22.71
CA PHE A 62 4.15 -8.75 21.52
C PHE A 62 3.92 -10.26 21.68
N GLU A 63 4.92 -11.01 22.19
CA GLU A 63 4.82 -12.46 22.37
C GLU A 63 3.70 -12.88 23.31
N VAL A 64 3.54 -12.15 24.42
CA VAL A 64 2.47 -12.41 25.40
C VAL A 64 1.11 -12.12 24.79
N TRP A 65 1.01 -11.06 23.98
CA TRP A 65 -0.22 -10.76 23.26
C TRP A 65 -0.55 -11.85 22.21
N ALA A 66 0.43 -12.29 21.42
CA ALA A 66 0.28 -13.36 20.44
C ALA A 66 -0.19 -14.67 21.09
N ALA A 67 0.40 -15.06 22.22
CA ALA A 67 -0.03 -16.25 22.96
C ALA A 67 -1.45 -16.13 23.55
N SER A 68 -1.95 -14.91 23.78
CA SER A 68 -3.26 -14.68 24.41
C SER A 68 -4.45 -14.73 23.45
N ILE A 69 -4.22 -14.74 22.13
CA ILE A 69 -5.30 -14.60 21.12
C ILE A 69 -6.32 -15.74 21.17
N THR A 70 -5.88 -16.96 21.53
CA THR A 70 -6.74 -18.15 21.56
C THR A 70 -7.64 -18.19 22.79
N ASN A 71 -7.22 -17.53 23.86
CA ASN A 71 -7.88 -17.56 25.17
C ASN A 71 -8.65 -16.27 25.50
N SER A 72 -8.43 -15.19 24.74
CA SER A 72 -9.07 -13.89 24.99
C SER A 72 -9.72 -13.33 23.72
N PRO A 73 -11.07 -13.25 23.66
CA PRO A 73 -11.78 -12.61 22.56
C PRO A 73 -11.35 -11.16 22.34
N PHE A 74 -11.01 -10.43 23.42
CA PHE A 74 -10.50 -9.07 23.33
C PHE A 74 -9.11 -9.02 22.68
N ALA A 75 -8.22 -9.96 23.00
CA ALA A 75 -6.93 -10.08 22.32
C ALA A 75 -7.09 -10.40 20.83
N ALA A 76 -8.05 -11.25 20.47
CA ALA A 76 -8.37 -11.56 19.08
C ALA A 76 -8.93 -10.35 18.31
N VAL A 77 -9.78 -9.52 18.93
CA VAL A 77 -10.25 -8.26 18.31
C VAL A 77 -9.09 -7.29 18.10
N ARG A 78 -8.22 -7.12 19.11
CA ARG A 78 -7.01 -6.30 18.94
C ARG A 78 -6.15 -6.86 17.80
N TRP A 79 -6.01 -8.18 17.70
CA TRP A 79 -5.20 -8.83 16.66
C TRP A 79 -5.75 -8.52 15.27
N PHE A 80 -7.06 -8.66 15.08
CA PHE A 80 -7.75 -8.29 13.84
C PHE A 80 -7.47 -6.83 13.44
N PHE A 81 -7.49 -5.88 14.38
CA PHE A 81 -7.11 -4.50 14.08
C PHE A 81 -5.61 -4.38 13.78
N GLY A 82 -4.74 -5.06 14.54
CA GLY A 82 -3.30 -5.11 14.29
C GLY A 82 -2.96 -5.57 12.87
N ASP A 83 -3.65 -6.59 12.36
CA ASP A 83 -3.46 -7.12 11.00
C ASP A 83 -3.66 -6.04 9.93
N MET A 84 -4.52 -5.03 10.14
CA MET A 84 -4.76 -3.98 9.13
C MET A 84 -3.51 -3.12 8.85
N THR A 85 -2.56 -3.08 9.78
CA THR A 85 -1.29 -2.32 9.67
C THR A 85 -0.05 -3.19 9.61
N GLU A 86 -0.22 -4.51 9.70
CA GLU A 86 0.84 -5.49 9.51
C GLU A 86 1.50 -5.47 8.13
N PRO A 87 0.82 -5.12 7.00
CA PRO A 87 1.49 -4.91 5.73
C PRO A 87 2.61 -3.85 5.77
N LEU A 88 2.54 -2.90 6.73
CA LEU A 88 3.58 -1.90 6.96
C LEU A 88 4.56 -2.28 8.06
N PHE A 89 4.49 -3.52 8.55
CA PHE A 89 5.29 -4.05 9.65
C PHE A 89 5.01 -3.36 11.00
N TYR A 90 3.84 -2.73 11.18
CA TYR A 90 3.51 -2.10 12.45
C TYR A 90 2.79 -3.03 13.41
N LYS A 91 1.87 -3.87 12.91
CA LYS A 91 1.09 -4.82 13.72
C LYS A 91 0.51 -4.15 14.98
N SER A 92 -0.25 -3.07 14.79
CA SER A 92 -0.74 -2.23 15.88
C SER A 92 -2.21 -1.84 15.70
N GLU A 93 -3.01 -2.07 16.74
CA GLU A 93 -4.41 -1.70 16.79
C GLU A 93 -4.61 -0.19 16.86
N LEU A 94 -3.73 0.56 17.55
CA LEU A 94 -3.82 2.02 17.58
C LEU A 94 -3.47 2.63 16.22
N ALA A 95 -2.50 2.04 15.51
CA ALA A 95 -2.20 2.40 14.13
C ALA A 95 -3.41 2.15 13.22
N ALA A 96 -4.12 1.03 13.41
CA ALA A 96 -5.34 0.72 12.65
C ALA A 96 -6.50 1.68 12.98
N CYS A 97 -6.71 2.00 14.26
CA CYS A 97 -7.68 3.02 14.66
C CYS A 97 -7.37 4.37 14.02
N GLY A 98 -6.10 4.78 14.03
CA GLY A 98 -5.64 6.00 13.37
C GLY A 98 -5.86 5.97 11.85
N LEU A 99 -5.52 4.85 11.20
CA LEU A 99 -5.77 4.62 9.78
C LEU A 99 -7.25 4.80 9.42
N LEU A 100 -8.14 4.12 10.16
CA LEU A 100 -9.58 4.15 9.92
C LEU A 100 -10.17 5.53 10.23
N ALA A 101 -9.74 6.19 11.30
CA ALA A 101 -10.18 7.54 11.64
C ALA A 101 -9.75 8.56 10.57
N GLY A 102 -8.50 8.49 10.10
CA GLY A 102 -8.00 9.33 9.01
C GLY A 102 -8.74 9.09 7.70
N ALA A 103 -9.03 7.83 7.36
CA ALA A 103 -9.80 7.48 6.17
C ALA A 103 -11.28 7.91 6.29
N LEU A 104 -11.91 7.76 7.45
CA LEU A 104 -13.28 8.25 7.69
C LEU A 104 -13.34 9.78 7.54
N LEU A 105 -12.38 10.50 8.11
CA LEU A 105 -12.27 11.96 7.97
C LEU A 105 -12.13 12.36 6.50
N ALA A 106 -11.22 11.71 5.77
CA ALA A 106 -11.03 11.93 4.33
C ALA A 106 -12.30 11.66 3.54
N TRP A 107 -13.03 10.59 3.87
CA TRP A 107 -14.27 10.22 3.19
C TRP A 107 -15.39 11.23 3.40
N PHE A 108 -15.63 11.64 4.65
CA PHE A 108 -16.63 12.66 4.96
C PHE A 108 -16.28 14.03 4.38
N ALA A 109 -15.02 14.44 4.47
CA ALA A 109 -14.55 15.71 3.90
C ALA A 109 -14.60 15.70 2.36
N GLY A 110 -14.21 14.59 1.73
CA GLY A 110 -14.29 14.38 0.29
C GLY A 110 -15.73 14.44 -0.24
N ARG A 111 -16.68 13.82 0.47
CA ARG A 111 -18.12 13.94 0.14
C ARG A 111 -18.67 15.37 0.22
N ARG A 112 -18.03 16.23 1.02
CA ARG A 112 -18.36 17.67 1.11
C ARG A 112 -17.55 18.53 0.12
N GLY A 113 -16.87 17.93 -0.85
CA GLY A 113 -16.10 18.63 -1.88
C GLY A 113 -14.84 19.32 -1.34
N LYS A 114 -14.27 18.87 -0.22
CA LYS A 114 -13.07 19.48 0.37
C LYS A 114 -11.79 18.96 -0.30
N ASN A 115 -11.11 19.81 -1.06
CA ASN A 115 -9.89 19.46 -1.81
C ASN A 115 -8.69 19.03 -0.94
N TRP A 116 -8.66 19.44 0.34
CA TRP A 116 -7.61 19.05 1.28
C TRP A 116 -7.74 17.60 1.77
N ALA A 117 -8.90 16.97 1.57
CA ALA A 117 -9.16 15.60 2.03
C ALA A 117 -8.33 14.53 1.28
N GLY A 118 -7.73 14.91 0.15
CA GLY A 118 -7.16 13.97 -0.79
C GLY A 118 -8.24 13.13 -1.47
N GLN A 119 -7.80 12.12 -2.20
CA GLN A 119 -8.70 11.12 -2.79
C GLN A 119 -8.54 9.81 -2.03
N LEU A 120 -9.63 9.09 -1.81
CA LEU A 120 -9.60 7.73 -1.30
C LEU A 120 -9.79 6.76 -2.44
N THR A 121 -9.03 5.67 -2.39
CA THR A 121 -9.16 4.55 -3.32
C THR A 121 -9.08 5.05 -4.76
N TYR A 122 -8.08 5.91 -5.00
CA TYR A 122 -7.79 6.51 -6.30
C TYR A 122 -8.98 7.30 -6.90
N GLY A 123 -9.83 7.89 -6.05
CA GLY A 123 -10.96 8.72 -6.47
C GLY A 123 -12.19 7.94 -6.95
N THR A 124 -12.19 6.61 -6.83
CA THR A 124 -13.27 5.74 -7.35
C THR A 124 -14.59 5.83 -6.57
N GLY A 125 -14.56 6.39 -5.36
CA GLY A 125 -15.71 6.42 -4.45
C GLY A 125 -16.06 5.05 -3.84
N LEU A 126 -15.25 4.01 -4.07
CA LEU A 126 -15.50 2.64 -3.63
C LEU A 126 -14.94 2.31 -2.25
N TRP A 127 -14.32 3.28 -1.57
CA TRP A 127 -13.63 3.07 -0.28
C TRP A 127 -14.43 2.24 0.75
N PRO A 128 -15.73 2.51 1.02
CA PRO A 128 -16.48 1.69 1.99
C PRO A 128 -16.55 0.21 1.58
N TRP A 129 -16.72 -0.08 0.29
CA TRP A 129 -16.78 -1.45 -0.22
C TRP A 129 -15.41 -2.12 -0.20
N VAL A 130 -14.34 -1.38 -0.50
CA VAL A 130 -12.95 -1.84 -0.41
C VAL A 130 -12.62 -2.22 1.03
N LEU A 131 -12.89 -1.34 2.00
CA LEU A 131 -12.68 -1.61 3.42
C LEU A 131 -13.53 -2.80 3.90
N THR A 132 -14.79 -2.89 3.48
CA THR A 132 -15.69 -3.98 3.89
C THR A 132 -15.20 -5.32 3.37
N SER A 133 -14.85 -5.41 2.08
CA SER A 133 -14.38 -6.66 1.47
C SER A 133 -13.04 -7.10 2.05
N ALA A 134 -12.10 -6.16 2.20
CA ALA A 134 -10.81 -6.42 2.82
C ALA A 134 -10.96 -6.93 4.26
N SER A 135 -11.76 -6.24 5.08
CA SER A 135 -12.03 -6.61 6.47
C SER A 135 -12.71 -7.98 6.59
N LEU A 136 -13.65 -8.29 5.69
CA LEU A 136 -14.30 -9.60 5.66
C LEU A 136 -13.31 -10.72 5.29
N SER A 137 -12.44 -10.47 4.30
CA SER A 137 -11.40 -11.42 3.90
C SER A 137 -10.41 -11.70 5.03
N LEU A 138 -10.02 -10.64 5.74
CA LEU A 138 -9.18 -10.71 6.93
C LEU A 138 -9.84 -11.50 8.06
N LEU A 139 -11.11 -11.21 8.35
CA LEU A 139 -11.87 -11.92 9.38
C LEU A 139 -11.97 -13.41 9.06
N MET A 140 -12.33 -13.75 7.83
CA MET A 140 -12.39 -15.13 7.36
C MET A 140 -11.04 -15.83 7.51
N SER A 141 -9.95 -15.12 7.20
CA SER A 141 -8.61 -15.69 7.31
C SER A 141 -8.21 -15.97 8.74
N ASN A 142 -8.51 -15.06 9.67
CA ASN A 142 -8.31 -15.28 11.11
C ASN A 142 -9.15 -16.45 11.63
N VAL A 143 -10.42 -16.56 11.22
CA VAL A 143 -11.32 -17.62 11.69
C VAL A 143 -10.91 -19.00 11.17
N VAL A 144 -10.56 -19.10 9.89
CA VAL A 144 -10.29 -20.39 9.23
C VAL A 144 -8.85 -20.84 9.44
N PHE A 145 -7.89 -19.91 9.34
CA PHE A 145 -6.46 -20.22 9.26
C PHE A 145 -5.65 -19.73 10.47
N GLY A 146 -6.24 -18.96 11.39
CA GLY A 146 -5.52 -18.34 12.52
C GLY A 146 -4.86 -19.31 13.50
N ARG A 147 -5.13 -20.62 13.38
CA ARG A 147 -4.58 -21.69 14.25
C ARG A 147 -3.68 -22.69 13.51
N MET A 148 -3.32 -22.46 12.24
CA MET A 148 -2.67 -23.47 11.39
C MET A 148 -1.14 -23.56 11.49
N LEU A 149 -0.47 -22.76 12.32
CA LEU A 149 0.95 -22.90 12.67
C LEU A 149 1.05 -22.88 14.20
N ASP A 150 1.89 -23.78 14.73
CA ASP A 150 2.04 -24.04 16.17
C ASP A 150 2.77 -22.92 16.94
N ASP A 151 3.22 -21.85 16.28
CA ASP A 151 4.05 -20.79 16.87
C ASP A 151 3.38 -19.39 16.92
N GLY A 152 2.05 -19.34 16.98
CA GLY A 152 1.29 -18.13 17.40
C GLY A 152 1.18 -16.97 16.39
N TRP A 153 2.07 -16.85 15.41
CA TRP A 153 1.99 -15.84 14.34
C TRP A 153 1.52 -16.44 13.00
N GLN A 154 0.65 -15.74 12.29
CA GLN A 154 0.07 -16.17 11.01
C GLN A 154 0.01 -15.02 9.99
N PRO A 155 0.16 -15.31 8.68
CA PRO A 155 -0.01 -14.32 7.61
C PRO A 155 -1.50 -14.03 7.30
N THR A 156 -2.33 -13.82 8.33
CA THR A 156 -3.78 -13.57 8.17
C THR A 156 -4.09 -12.20 7.58
N PHE A 157 -3.18 -11.25 7.70
CA PHE A 157 -3.30 -9.91 7.11
C PHE A 157 -3.22 -9.88 5.58
N VAL A 158 -2.53 -10.85 4.98
CA VAL A 158 -2.15 -10.84 3.56
C VAL A 158 -3.34 -10.63 2.59
N PRO A 159 -4.52 -11.27 2.79
CA PRO A 159 -5.69 -11.01 1.94
C PRO A 159 -6.33 -9.64 2.11
N PHE A 160 -6.13 -8.95 3.25
CA PHE A 160 -6.63 -7.59 3.49
C PHE A 160 -6.11 -6.60 2.45
N VAL A 161 -4.90 -6.83 1.95
CA VAL A 161 -4.15 -5.91 1.07
C VAL A 161 -3.91 -6.48 -0.32
N CYS A 162 -4.80 -7.34 -0.80
CA CYS A 162 -4.61 -8.01 -2.09
C CYS A 162 -5.91 -8.21 -2.89
N VAL A 163 -6.42 -9.45 -2.92
CA VAL A 163 -7.51 -9.87 -3.80
C VAL A 163 -8.82 -9.17 -3.49
N ALA A 164 -9.24 -9.15 -2.23
CA ALA A 164 -10.52 -8.61 -1.81
C ALA A 164 -10.72 -7.14 -2.23
N PRO A 165 -9.82 -6.20 -1.89
CA PRO A 165 -9.94 -4.82 -2.35
C PRO A 165 -9.82 -4.68 -3.88
N ALA A 166 -8.96 -5.47 -4.53
CA ALA A 166 -8.79 -5.44 -5.98
C ALA A 166 -10.06 -5.91 -6.73
N MET A 167 -10.78 -6.90 -6.21
CA MET A 167 -12.04 -7.37 -6.77
C MET A 167 -13.10 -6.26 -6.75
N VAL A 168 -13.21 -5.52 -5.65
CA VAL A 168 -14.12 -4.37 -5.56
C VAL A 168 -13.75 -3.28 -6.57
N LEU A 169 -12.46 -3.02 -6.78
CA LEU A 169 -12.03 -2.04 -7.77
C LEU A 169 -12.33 -2.46 -9.21
N MET A 170 -12.15 -3.73 -9.54
CA MET A 170 -12.36 -4.27 -10.90
C MET A 170 -13.85 -4.47 -11.25
N TYR A 171 -14.64 -4.96 -10.29
CA TYR A 171 -16.03 -5.38 -10.51
C TYR A 171 -17.06 -4.43 -9.87
N GLY A 172 -16.61 -3.42 -9.11
CA GLY A 172 -17.46 -2.39 -8.55
C GLY A 172 -18.09 -2.72 -7.19
N PRO A 173 -19.01 -1.86 -6.71
CA PRO A 173 -19.64 -1.98 -5.40
C PRO A 173 -20.68 -3.10 -5.38
N GLY A 174 -21.00 -3.59 -4.19
CA GLY A 174 -22.12 -4.51 -3.95
C GLY A 174 -21.72 -5.79 -3.22
N TRP A 175 -22.69 -6.40 -2.54
CA TRP A 175 -22.45 -7.57 -1.69
C TRP A 175 -21.92 -8.77 -2.46
N ARG A 176 -22.37 -9.00 -3.71
CA ARG A 176 -21.86 -10.09 -4.55
C ARG A 176 -20.36 -9.96 -4.78
N THR A 177 -19.89 -8.79 -5.22
CA THR A 177 -18.46 -8.51 -5.41
C THR A 177 -17.70 -8.56 -4.09
N CYS A 178 -18.23 -7.91 -3.05
CA CYS A 178 -17.60 -7.81 -1.75
C CYS A 178 -17.34 -9.18 -1.10
N VAL A 179 -18.37 -10.04 -1.05
CA VAL A 179 -18.27 -11.38 -0.48
C VAL A 179 -17.43 -12.29 -1.36
N THR A 180 -17.60 -12.24 -2.69
CA THR A 180 -16.77 -13.04 -3.60
C THR A 180 -15.30 -12.68 -3.46
N GLY A 181 -14.96 -11.39 -3.42
CA GLY A 181 -13.59 -10.92 -3.22
C GLY A 181 -13.03 -11.35 -1.86
N ALA A 182 -13.84 -11.29 -0.80
CA ALA A 182 -13.43 -11.72 0.53
C ALA A 182 -13.13 -13.21 0.60
N VAL A 183 -14.02 -14.05 0.04
CA VAL A 183 -13.87 -15.51 -0.04
C VAL A 183 -12.63 -15.85 -0.86
N LEU A 184 -12.54 -15.35 -2.10
CA LEU A 184 -11.41 -15.66 -2.97
C LEU A 184 -10.09 -15.19 -2.34
N GLY A 185 -10.04 -14.01 -1.73
CA GLY A 185 -8.84 -13.54 -1.06
C GLY A 185 -8.39 -14.45 0.08
N ALA A 186 -9.30 -14.79 0.98
CA ALA A 186 -8.98 -15.64 2.13
C ALA A 186 -8.50 -17.03 1.69
N PHE A 187 -9.19 -17.65 0.73
CA PHE A 187 -8.94 -19.03 0.33
C PHE A 187 -7.87 -19.22 -0.75
N THR A 188 -7.44 -18.18 -1.47
CA THR A 188 -6.31 -18.29 -2.40
C THR A 188 -5.01 -17.76 -1.80
N VAL A 189 -5.06 -16.68 -1.02
CA VAL A 189 -3.86 -15.97 -0.57
C VAL A 189 -3.29 -16.56 0.71
N THR A 190 -4.11 -16.73 1.76
CA THR A 190 -3.61 -17.22 3.06
C THR A 190 -3.05 -18.63 2.97
N PRO A 191 -3.73 -19.63 2.36
CA PRO A 191 -3.14 -20.95 2.15
C PRO A 191 -1.83 -20.91 1.35
N SER A 192 -1.74 -20.06 0.33
CA SER A 192 -0.49 -19.89 -0.44
C SER A 192 0.64 -19.38 0.45
N ALA A 193 0.36 -18.43 1.35
CA ALA A 193 1.36 -17.93 2.29
C ALA A 193 1.81 -19.03 3.27
N LEU A 194 0.85 -19.77 3.83
CA LEU A 194 1.12 -20.89 4.75
C LEU A 194 2.00 -21.97 4.11
N VAL A 195 1.86 -22.22 2.80
CA VAL A 195 2.74 -23.15 2.06
C VAL A 195 4.09 -22.52 1.76
N LEU A 196 4.12 -21.29 1.21
CA LEU A 196 5.35 -20.67 0.73
C LEU A 196 6.32 -20.29 1.85
N ILE A 197 5.85 -20.03 3.06
CA ILE A 197 6.73 -19.73 4.21
C ILE A 197 7.69 -20.90 4.47
N PRO A 198 7.22 -22.12 4.79
CA PRO A 198 8.09 -23.26 5.04
C PRO A 198 8.76 -23.82 3.78
N THR A 199 8.19 -23.67 2.58
CA THR A 199 8.76 -24.28 1.35
C THR A 199 9.67 -23.37 0.54
N VAL A 200 9.58 -22.03 0.71
CA VAL A 200 10.37 -21.06 -0.06
C VAL A 200 11.16 -20.12 0.85
N ALA A 201 10.49 -19.41 1.77
CA ALA A 201 11.19 -18.41 2.58
C ALA A 201 12.19 -19.06 3.54
N ALA A 202 11.76 -20.04 4.34
CA ALA A 202 12.61 -20.69 5.33
C ALA A 202 13.83 -21.42 4.72
N PRO A 203 13.70 -22.25 3.66
CA PRO A 203 14.85 -22.98 3.10
C PRO A 203 15.88 -22.06 2.43
N LEU A 204 15.45 -20.90 1.92
CA LEU A 204 16.33 -19.93 1.27
C LEU A 204 16.88 -18.87 2.24
N GLY A 205 16.52 -18.93 3.53
CA GLY A 205 16.89 -17.91 4.51
C GLY A 205 16.31 -16.52 4.19
N LEU A 206 15.22 -16.47 3.42
CA LEU A 206 14.55 -15.22 3.05
C LEU A 206 13.56 -14.82 4.14
N PRO A 207 13.34 -13.50 4.37
CA PRO A 207 12.33 -13.09 5.33
C PRO A 207 10.93 -13.47 4.87
N VAL A 208 10.07 -13.72 5.85
CA VAL A 208 8.67 -14.15 5.68
C VAL A 208 7.86 -13.26 4.74
N VAL A 209 8.17 -11.95 4.67
CA VAL A 209 7.51 -11.02 3.74
C VAL A 209 7.63 -11.47 2.28
N VAL A 210 8.75 -12.10 1.88
CA VAL A 210 8.93 -12.58 0.50
C VAL A 210 7.88 -13.63 0.16
N ALA A 211 7.66 -14.60 1.06
CA ALA A 211 6.62 -15.61 0.88
C ALA A 211 5.22 -14.99 0.91
N ASN A 212 4.96 -14.04 1.81
CA ASN A 212 3.65 -13.38 1.89
C ASN A 212 3.29 -12.63 0.60
N VAL A 213 4.19 -11.81 0.07
CA VAL A 213 3.90 -11.02 -1.14
C VAL A 213 3.95 -11.88 -2.41
N LEU A 214 4.73 -12.96 -2.42
CA LEU A 214 4.63 -13.98 -3.47
C LEU A 214 3.27 -14.69 -3.44
N ALA A 215 2.78 -15.05 -2.25
CA ALA A 215 1.44 -15.60 -2.05
C ALA A 215 0.34 -14.65 -2.50
N MET A 216 0.48 -13.34 -2.26
CA MET A 216 -0.43 -12.32 -2.79
C MET A 216 -0.48 -12.35 -4.31
N SER A 217 0.67 -12.48 -4.98
CA SER A 217 0.74 -12.53 -6.44
C SER A 217 0.08 -13.80 -6.99
N LEU A 218 0.47 -14.97 -6.50
CA LEU A 218 -0.12 -16.25 -6.94
C LEU A 218 -1.61 -16.36 -6.58
N GLY A 219 -1.96 -15.94 -5.36
CA GLY A 219 -3.33 -15.84 -4.86
C GLY A 219 -4.21 -14.93 -5.73
N SER A 220 -3.66 -13.79 -6.18
CA SER A 220 -4.33 -12.91 -7.14
C SER A 220 -4.55 -13.59 -8.47
N VAL A 221 -3.54 -14.28 -9.01
CA VAL A 221 -3.69 -14.99 -10.29
C VAL A 221 -4.81 -16.02 -10.20
N MET A 222 -4.80 -16.87 -9.17
CA MET A 222 -5.85 -17.88 -8.95
C MET A 222 -7.23 -17.24 -8.78
N ALA A 223 -7.33 -16.19 -7.97
CA ALA A 223 -8.60 -15.51 -7.72
C ALA A 223 -9.18 -14.86 -8.99
N PHE A 224 -8.36 -14.18 -9.81
CA PHE A 224 -8.84 -13.58 -11.06
C PHE A 224 -9.20 -14.62 -12.12
N LEU A 225 -8.50 -15.76 -12.16
CA LEU A 225 -8.90 -16.88 -13.02
C LEU A 225 -10.30 -17.41 -12.66
N VAL A 226 -10.58 -17.58 -11.36
CA VAL A 226 -11.90 -18.00 -10.88
C VAL A 226 -12.94 -16.93 -11.13
N ALA A 227 -12.66 -15.67 -10.77
CA ALA A 227 -13.60 -14.56 -10.89
C ALA A 227 -14.11 -14.35 -12.31
N ARG A 228 -13.27 -14.56 -13.32
CA ARG A 228 -13.64 -14.49 -14.74
C ARG A 228 -14.63 -15.56 -15.19
N LYS A 229 -14.80 -16.63 -14.42
CA LYS A 229 -15.77 -17.70 -14.70
C LYS A 229 -17.10 -17.50 -13.96
N LEU A 230 -17.18 -16.54 -13.04
CA LEU A 230 -18.38 -16.30 -12.24
C LEU A 230 -19.34 -15.35 -12.97
N PRO A 231 -20.58 -15.78 -13.27
CA PRO A 231 -21.50 -15.02 -14.14
C PRO A 231 -22.03 -13.73 -13.49
N TRP A 232 -21.92 -13.57 -12.18
CA TRP A 232 -22.36 -12.37 -11.47
C TRP A 232 -21.27 -11.30 -11.32
N LEU A 233 -20.04 -11.57 -11.75
CA LEU A 233 -18.94 -10.61 -11.73
C LEU A 233 -18.76 -9.98 -13.11
N VAL A 234 -19.21 -8.73 -13.23
CA VAL A 234 -19.13 -7.95 -14.48
C VAL A 234 -17.99 -6.95 -14.35
N LEU A 235 -16.98 -7.08 -15.22
CA LEU A 235 -15.88 -6.12 -15.30
C LEU A 235 -16.43 -4.72 -15.55
N ARG A 236 -16.00 -3.74 -14.75
CA ARG A 236 -16.33 -2.35 -15.04
C ARG A 236 -15.62 -1.93 -16.33
N ASN A 237 -16.38 -1.34 -17.25
CA ASN A 237 -15.81 -0.67 -18.41
C ASN A 237 -14.79 0.36 -17.91
N SER A 238 -13.55 0.26 -18.39
CA SER A 238 -12.40 1.05 -17.93
C SER A 238 -12.49 2.55 -18.30
N THR A 239 -13.66 3.07 -18.63
CA THR A 239 -13.91 4.50 -18.86
C THR A 239 -13.70 5.36 -17.63
N GLN A 240 -13.68 4.76 -16.43
CA GLN A 240 -13.15 5.36 -15.22
C GLN A 240 -11.84 4.68 -14.85
N GLN A 241 -10.78 4.96 -15.61
CA GLN A 241 -9.45 4.93 -14.99
C GLN A 241 -9.54 5.78 -13.72
N PRO A 242 -8.97 5.32 -12.59
CA PRO A 242 -8.84 6.19 -11.42
C PRO A 242 -8.30 7.53 -11.89
N GLN A 243 -8.99 8.62 -11.57
CA GLN A 243 -8.50 9.95 -11.91
C GLN A 243 -7.20 10.14 -11.16
N ALA A 244 -6.10 9.82 -11.84
CA ALA A 244 -4.77 10.10 -11.34
C ALA A 244 -4.73 11.56 -10.94
N ILE A 245 -4.13 11.82 -9.78
CA ILE A 245 -3.89 13.17 -9.27
C ILE A 245 -3.15 13.91 -10.40
N GLN A 246 -3.88 14.71 -11.18
CA GLN A 246 -3.30 15.32 -12.37
C GLN A 246 -2.20 16.28 -11.92
N PRO A 247 -1.01 16.23 -12.55
CA PRO A 247 0.02 17.22 -12.28
C PRO A 247 -0.56 18.61 -12.58
N PRO A 248 -0.51 19.56 -11.64
CA PRO A 248 -1.19 20.83 -11.79
C PRO A 248 -0.50 21.70 -12.85
N SER A 249 -1.20 22.03 -13.93
CA SER A 249 -0.76 23.02 -14.92
C SER A 249 -0.97 24.44 -14.37
N GLY A 250 0.10 25.19 -14.05
CA GLY A 250 -0.01 26.62 -13.70
C GLY A 250 1.26 27.34 -13.22
N VAL A 251 1.15 28.66 -13.08
CA VAL A 251 2.17 29.75 -13.09
C VAL A 251 3.25 29.72 -11.97
N ASN A 252 3.19 28.81 -10.99
CA ASN A 252 4.31 28.56 -10.05
C ASN A 252 4.52 27.04 -9.91
N PRO A 253 5.39 26.44 -10.74
CA PRO A 253 5.52 24.99 -10.82
C PRO A 253 6.19 24.40 -9.57
N VAL A 254 7.20 25.07 -9.00
CA VAL A 254 8.06 24.48 -7.96
C VAL A 254 7.31 24.17 -6.66
N LEU A 255 6.57 25.13 -6.11
CA LEU A 255 5.85 24.93 -4.85
C LEU A 255 4.72 23.89 -5.01
N LYS A 256 4.05 23.89 -6.16
CA LYS A 256 2.97 22.94 -6.43
C LYS A 256 3.49 21.52 -6.56
N ASP A 257 4.60 21.33 -7.28
CA ASP A 257 5.28 20.04 -7.42
C ASP A 257 5.81 19.55 -6.06
N ALA A 258 6.28 20.47 -5.20
CA ALA A 258 6.69 20.14 -3.83
C ALA A 258 5.51 19.66 -2.97
N ILE A 259 4.38 20.38 -2.97
CA ILE A 259 3.19 19.96 -2.23
C ILE A 259 2.67 18.62 -2.76
N TRP A 260 2.66 18.43 -4.07
CA TRP A 260 2.27 17.17 -4.69
C TRP A 260 3.18 16.02 -4.24
N ALA A 261 4.50 16.21 -4.29
CA ALA A 261 5.46 15.18 -3.92
C ALA A 261 5.36 14.81 -2.43
N ALA A 262 5.22 15.80 -1.54
CA ALA A 262 5.03 15.54 -0.12
C ALA A 262 3.73 14.75 0.16
N ARG A 263 2.61 15.14 -0.47
CA ARG A 263 1.34 14.40 -0.36
C ARG A 263 1.44 13.00 -0.94
N ARG A 264 2.19 12.83 -2.03
CA ARG A 264 2.40 11.53 -2.66
C ARG A 264 3.20 10.59 -1.74
N VAL A 265 4.29 11.09 -1.13
CA VAL A 265 5.08 10.32 -0.16
C VAL A 265 4.21 9.86 1.01
N LEU A 266 3.37 10.74 1.55
CA LEU A 266 2.42 10.35 2.59
C LEU A 266 1.41 9.33 2.08
N SER A 267 0.86 9.50 0.88
CA SER A 267 -0.15 8.59 0.31
C SER A 267 0.36 7.16 0.12
N ASP A 268 1.66 6.97 -0.16
CA ASP A 268 2.27 5.65 -0.33
C ASP A 268 2.10 4.76 0.91
N PHE A 269 2.07 5.33 2.12
CA PHE A 269 1.88 4.58 3.37
C PHE A 269 0.53 3.85 3.45
N THR A 270 -0.47 4.23 2.67
CA THR A 270 -1.80 3.59 2.71
C THR A 270 -2.23 3.02 1.36
N GLU A 271 -1.31 2.95 0.40
CA GLU A 271 -1.60 2.42 -0.92
C GLU A 271 -1.69 0.89 -0.94
N THR A 272 -0.96 0.21 -0.06
CA THR A 272 -1.09 -1.25 0.15
C THR A 272 -2.47 -1.64 0.64
N GLN A 273 -3.12 -0.81 1.46
CA GLN A 273 -4.52 -0.94 1.86
C GLN A 273 -5.51 -0.47 0.80
N PHE A 274 -5.03 -0.04 -0.38
CA PHE A 274 -5.83 0.53 -1.47
C PHE A 274 -6.53 1.84 -1.08
N PHE A 275 -6.05 2.56 -0.06
CA PHE A 275 -6.61 3.85 0.33
C PHE A 275 -5.90 4.98 -0.40
N ALA A 276 -4.57 4.91 -0.49
CA ALA A 276 -3.71 5.89 -1.18
C ALA A 276 -4.04 7.34 -0.78
N ASN A 277 -4.09 7.62 0.52
CA ASN A 277 -4.60 8.87 1.07
C ASN A 277 -3.75 9.39 2.23
N GLU A 278 -3.37 10.66 2.15
CA GLU A 278 -2.50 11.32 3.12
C GLU A 278 -3.08 11.47 4.53
N LEU A 279 -4.40 11.62 4.69
CA LEU A 279 -5.02 11.73 6.01
C LEU A 279 -5.09 10.36 6.70
N ALA A 280 -5.40 9.32 5.94
CA ALA A 280 -5.34 7.94 6.41
C ALA A 280 -3.90 7.60 6.85
N SER A 281 -2.90 7.99 6.07
CA SER A 281 -1.49 7.81 6.41
C SER A 281 -1.09 8.60 7.65
N ALA A 282 -1.46 9.88 7.76
CA ALA A 282 -1.16 10.70 8.93
C ALA A 282 -1.80 10.11 10.20
N GLY A 283 -3.07 9.70 10.14
CA GLY A 283 -3.74 9.03 11.25
C GLY A 283 -3.05 7.74 11.67
N MET A 284 -2.64 6.91 10.70
CA MET A 284 -1.91 5.68 10.98
C MET A 284 -0.53 5.93 11.62
N ILE A 285 0.23 6.90 11.10
CA ILE A 285 1.55 7.28 11.63
C ILE A 285 1.41 7.79 13.07
N LEU A 286 0.41 8.64 13.35
CA LEU A 286 0.12 9.10 14.72
C LEU A 286 -0.29 7.93 15.63
N GLY A 287 -1.09 6.98 15.12
CA GLY A 287 -1.50 5.80 15.86
C GLY A 287 -0.33 4.89 16.23
N VAL A 288 0.58 4.59 15.28
CA VAL A 288 1.76 3.76 15.55
C VAL A 288 2.78 4.49 16.43
N ALA A 289 2.97 5.79 16.24
CA ALA A 289 3.78 6.64 17.11
C ALA A 289 3.27 6.58 18.56
N THR A 290 1.95 6.71 18.74
CA THR A 290 1.32 6.60 20.07
C THR A 290 1.51 5.20 20.66
N ALA A 291 1.26 4.14 19.88
CA ALA A 291 1.49 2.76 20.33
C ALA A 291 2.94 2.54 20.79
N PHE A 292 3.90 3.03 20.01
CA PHE A 292 5.31 2.91 20.31
C PHE A 292 5.71 3.66 21.59
N LEU A 293 5.19 4.88 21.78
CA LEU A 293 5.46 5.63 23.02
C LEU A 293 4.84 4.97 24.25
N LEU A 294 3.66 4.37 24.13
CA LEU A 294 3.01 3.67 25.24
C LEU A 294 3.69 2.34 25.58
N ASN A 295 4.14 1.59 24.57
CA ASN A 295 4.87 0.35 24.76
C ASN A 295 5.71 -0.02 23.51
N PRO A 296 7.02 0.28 23.50
CA PRO A 296 7.94 -0.03 22.39
C PRO A 296 8.03 -1.53 22.05
N ALA A 297 7.73 -2.40 23.02
CA ALA A 297 7.80 -3.85 22.88
C ALA A 297 6.55 -4.48 22.24
N LEU A 298 5.62 -3.67 21.74
CA LEU A 298 4.38 -4.14 21.10
C LEU A 298 4.40 -3.98 19.56
N PRO A 299 4.48 -2.75 18.99
CA PRO A 299 4.47 -2.60 17.54
C PRO A 299 5.77 -3.13 16.91
N ALA A 300 5.71 -3.39 15.60
CA ALA A 300 6.80 -3.99 14.85
C ALA A 300 7.33 -5.28 15.48
N TYR A 301 6.40 -6.15 15.89
CA TYR A 301 6.68 -7.46 16.48
C TYR A 301 7.57 -7.38 17.73
N GLY A 302 7.51 -6.27 18.47
CA GLY A 302 8.34 -6.02 19.64
C GLY A 302 9.81 -5.72 19.37
N SER A 303 10.20 -5.48 18.11
CA SER A 303 11.59 -5.19 17.71
C SER A 303 12.16 -3.89 18.30
N ASN A 304 11.32 -2.99 18.81
CA ASN A 304 11.68 -1.60 19.17
C ASN A 304 12.17 -0.75 17.97
N LEU A 305 11.98 -1.19 16.72
CA LEU A 305 12.53 -0.54 15.52
C LEU A 305 11.54 0.35 14.76
N VAL A 306 10.37 0.67 15.33
CA VAL A 306 9.36 1.53 14.68
C VAL A 306 9.94 2.85 14.14
N PRO A 307 10.81 3.59 14.87
CA PRO A 307 11.43 4.80 14.34
C PRO A 307 12.27 4.56 13.07
N HIS A 308 13.06 3.49 13.07
CA HIS A 308 13.94 3.11 11.95
C HIS A 308 13.10 2.67 10.74
N ILE A 309 12.05 1.88 10.97
CA ILE A 309 11.10 1.44 9.94
C ILE A 309 10.40 2.64 9.31
N LEU A 310 9.81 3.54 10.11
CA LEU A 310 9.12 4.73 9.63
C LEU A 310 10.02 5.61 8.78
N PHE A 311 11.26 5.84 9.23
CA PHE A 311 12.21 6.66 8.49
C PHE A 311 12.65 6.00 7.17
N ALA A 312 13.01 4.71 7.20
CA ALA A 312 13.36 3.97 5.99
C ALA A 312 12.22 3.95 4.98
N GLN A 313 10.97 3.78 5.43
CA GLN A 313 9.77 3.82 4.62
C GLN A 313 9.58 5.17 3.92
N ALA A 314 9.63 6.27 4.67
CA ALA A 314 9.52 7.62 4.13
C ALA A 314 10.65 7.93 3.13
N LEU A 315 11.88 7.54 3.45
CA LEU A 315 13.04 7.69 2.57
C LEU A 315 12.87 6.91 1.26
N THR A 316 12.40 5.67 1.33
CA THR A 316 12.15 4.82 0.15
C THR A 316 11.13 5.44 -0.78
N SER A 317 10.00 5.87 -0.24
CA SER A 317 8.96 6.51 -1.04
C SER A 317 9.46 7.83 -1.64
N ALA A 318 10.15 8.66 -0.87
CA ALA A 318 10.73 9.92 -1.36
C ALA A 318 11.69 9.71 -2.54
N ILE A 319 12.63 8.77 -2.42
CA ILE A 319 13.56 8.41 -3.51
C ILE A 319 12.76 7.93 -4.73
N GLY A 320 11.78 7.03 -4.53
CA GLY A 320 10.96 6.50 -5.61
C GLY A 320 10.16 7.58 -6.33
N VAL A 321 9.53 8.50 -5.59
CA VAL A 321 8.76 9.62 -6.14
C VAL A 321 9.64 10.55 -6.98
N VAL A 322 10.85 10.87 -6.52
CA VAL A 322 11.78 11.74 -7.26
C VAL A 322 12.34 11.05 -8.51
N LEU A 323 12.77 9.79 -8.37
CA LEU A 323 13.39 9.01 -9.43
C LEU A 323 12.40 8.72 -10.56
N TRP A 324 11.17 8.34 -10.21
CA TRP A 324 10.15 7.91 -11.16
C TRP A 324 9.09 8.98 -11.45
N ARG A 325 9.34 10.26 -11.12
CA ARG A 325 8.40 11.38 -11.34
C ARG A 325 7.83 11.43 -12.76
N GLY A 326 8.65 11.11 -13.78
CA GLY A 326 8.25 11.13 -15.18
C GLY A 326 7.18 10.11 -15.52
N TRP A 327 7.03 9.05 -14.70
CA TRP A 327 6.00 8.02 -14.89
C TRP A 327 4.62 8.45 -14.41
N PHE A 328 4.52 9.49 -13.57
CA PHE A 328 3.25 10.09 -13.17
C PHE A 328 2.68 11.06 -14.21
N ARG A 329 3.38 11.27 -15.34
CA ARG A 329 2.92 12.14 -16.45
C ARG A 329 1.61 11.61 -17.06
N ASN A 330 0.73 12.53 -17.47
CA ASN A 330 -0.55 12.23 -18.13
C ASN A 330 -1.45 11.30 -17.31
N GLY A 331 -1.37 11.36 -15.99
CA GLY A 331 -2.10 10.45 -15.12
C GLY A 331 -1.53 9.02 -15.10
N GLY A 332 -0.27 8.86 -15.48
CA GLY A 332 0.47 7.63 -15.27
C GLY A 332 0.74 7.36 -13.78
N TRP A 333 1.39 6.24 -13.50
CA TRP A 333 1.57 5.74 -12.15
C TRP A 333 2.88 4.96 -12.00
N ALA A 334 3.44 4.99 -10.80
CA ALA A 334 4.61 4.22 -10.40
C ALA A 334 4.36 3.56 -9.03
N ALA A 335 4.78 2.30 -8.89
CA ALA A 335 4.62 1.51 -7.66
C ALA A 335 5.60 1.93 -6.54
N THR A 336 5.70 3.22 -6.23
CA THR A 336 6.65 3.77 -5.24
C THR A 336 6.40 3.21 -3.83
N TYR A 337 5.14 2.88 -3.53
CA TYR A 337 4.74 2.25 -2.27
C TYR A 337 5.25 0.80 -2.12
N ALA A 338 5.58 0.10 -3.21
CA ALA A 338 5.83 -1.33 -3.17
C ALA A 338 7.00 -1.69 -2.26
N SER A 339 8.12 -0.95 -2.37
CA SER A 339 9.28 -1.15 -1.50
C SER A 339 9.17 -0.52 -0.13
N LEU A 340 8.30 0.49 0.03
CA LEU A 340 7.95 1.03 1.35
C LEU A 340 7.34 -0.07 2.23
N VAL A 341 6.53 -0.97 1.68
CA VAL A 341 5.89 -2.05 2.44
C VAL A 341 6.59 -3.41 2.32
N SER A 342 7.81 -3.45 1.76
CA SER A 342 8.53 -4.71 1.60
C SER A 342 10.02 -4.54 1.93
N VAL A 343 10.82 -4.10 0.96
CA VAL A 343 12.29 -4.02 1.07
C VAL A 343 12.75 -3.20 2.27
N ALA A 344 12.21 -2.00 2.47
CA ALA A 344 12.67 -1.08 3.50
C ALA A 344 12.47 -1.59 4.93
N PRO A 345 11.25 -1.96 5.36
CA PRO A 345 11.04 -2.54 6.69
C PRO A 345 11.75 -3.89 6.86
N ALA A 346 11.81 -4.73 5.82
CA ALA A 346 12.50 -6.01 5.90
C ALA A 346 14.01 -5.85 6.10
N ALA A 347 14.64 -4.86 5.44
CA ALA A 347 16.05 -4.55 5.63
C ALA A 347 16.33 -4.05 7.05
N VAL A 348 15.50 -3.14 7.54
CA VAL A 348 15.61 -2.62 8.91
C VAL A 348 15.52 -3.76 9.94
N LEU A 349 14.57 -4.67 9.79
CA LEU A 349 14.43 -5.80 10.71
C LEU A 349 15.56 -6.83 10.56
N ALA A 350 16.04 -7.10 9.34
CA ALA A 350 17.09 -8.09 9.10
C ALA A 350 18.47 -7.65 9.63
N TYR A 351 18.71 -6.34 9.72
CA TYR A 351 20.02 -5.76 10.07
C TYR A 351 19.89 -4.74 11.21
N ASP A 352 18.96 -5.00 12.14
CA ASP A 352 18.75 -4.33 13.43
C ASP A 352 18.78 -2.79 13.38
N GLY A 353 18.13 -2.20 12.38
CA GLY A 353 18.03 -0.74 12.23
C GLY A 353 19.33 -0.01 11.90
N SER A 354 20.39 -0.72 11.49
CA SER A 354 21.65 -0.10 11.08
C SER A 354 21.47 0.92 9.94
N TRP A 355 22.37 1.91 9.86
CA TRP A 355 22.32 2.92 8.80
C TRP A 355 22.40 2.34 7.39
N GLN A 356 23.22 1.30 7.22
CA GLN A 356 23.33 0.55 5.97
C GLN A 356 21.97 -0.07 5.58
N SER A 357 21.24 -0.63 6.55
CA SER A 357 19.93 -1.23 6.30
C SER A 357 18.86 -0.21 5.92
N ILE A 358 18.86 0.96 6.59
CA ILE A 358 17.91 2.04 6.32
C ILE A 358 18.16 2.62 4.93
N ILE A 359 19.39 3.09 4.68
CA ILE A 359 19.73 3.82 3.46
C ILE A 359 19.78 2.85 2.28
N GLY A 360 20.47 1.72 2.45
CA GLY A 360 20.61 0.71 1.42
C GLY A 360 19.28 0.04 1.07
N GLY A 361 18.48 -0.32 2.07
CA GLY A 361 17.12 -0.86 1.86
C GLY A 361 16.23 0.13 1.14
N ALA A 362 16.29 1.41 1.51
CA ALA A 362 15.50 2.44 0.86
C ALA A 362 15.91 2.69 -0.60
N LEU A 363 17.21 2.79 -0.88
CA LEU A 363 17.73 3.00 -2.24
C LEU A 363 17.44 1.81 -3.14
N LEU A 364 17.82 0.60 -2.73
CA LEU A 364 17.61 -0.60 -3.53
C LEU A 364 16.12 -0.85 -3.80
N GLY A 365 15.28 -0.68 -2.78
CA GLY A 365 13.84 -0.80 -2.93
C GLY A 365 13.27 0.20 -3.94
N ALA A 366 13.57 1.50 -3.76
CA ALA A 366 13.06 2.55 -4.62
C ALA A 366 13.49 2.40 -6.10
N VAL A 367 14.68 1.84 -6.35
CA VAL A 367 15.20 1.59 -7.70
C VAL A 367 14.59 0.32 -8.32
N LEU A 368 14.42 -0.76 -7.55
CA LEU A 368 14.04 -2.07 -8.11
C LEU A 368 12.53 -2.23 -8.28
N ALA A 369 11.71 -1.92 -7.27
CA ALA A 369 10.31 -2.35 -7.30
C ALA A 369 9.45 -1.64 -8.36
N PRO A 370 9.52 -0.30 -8.55
CA PRO A 370 8.71 0.37 -9.56
C PRO A 370 8.89 -0.16 -11.00
N PRO A 371 10.13 -0.32 -11.54
CA PRO A 371 10.31 -0.86 -12.88
C PRO A 371 9.87 -2.32 -13.01
N ILE A 372 10.14 -3.17 -12.00
CA ILE A 372 9.70 -4.56 -12.02
C ILE A 372 8.17 -4.65 -12.00
N ALA A 373 7.51 -3.88 -11.14
CA ALA A 373 6.05 -3.83 -11.04
C ALA A 373 5.42 -3.39 -12.37
N ARG A 374 5.97 -2.36 -13.00
CA ARG A 374 5.53 -1.89 -14.32
C ARG A 374 5.73 -2.95 -15.40
N ALA A 375 6.89 -3.61 -15.43
CA ALA A 375 7.22 -4.62 -16.42
C ALA A 375 6.33 -5.88 -16.31
N ILE A 376 5.99 -6.31 -15.09
CA ILE A 376 5.09 -7.44 -14.87
C ILE A 376 3.65 -7.03 -15.19
N SER A 377 3.20 -5.89 -14.67
CA SER A 377 1.83 -5.41 -14.87
C SER A 377 1.49 -5.17 -16.34
N ALA A 378 2.46 -4.71 -17.14
CA ALA A 378 2.29 -4.55 -18.59
C ALA A 378 2.08 -5.86 -19.35
N ARG A 379 2.39 -7.01 -18.75
CA ARG A 379 2.24 -8.35 -19.33
C ARG A 379 1.06 -9.14 -18.74
N LEU A 380 0.31 -8.54 -17.80
CA LEU A 380 -0.85 -9.20 -17.23
C LEU A 380 -1.98 -9.28 -18.27
N PRO A 381 -2.73 -10.39 -18.31
CA PRO A 381 -3.90 -10.48 -19.17
C PRO A 381 -4.96 -9.44 -18.79
N GLU A 382 -5.82 -9.07 -19.74
CA GLU A 382 -6.97 -8.20 -19.46
C GLU A 382 -7.84 -8.79 -18.35
N GLY A 383 -8.31 -7.94 -17.44
CA GLY A 383 -9.12 -8.35 -16.28
C GLY A 383 -8.31 -8.79 -15.05
N PHE A 384 -6.98 -8.71 -15.07
CA PHE A 384 -6.14 -8.88 -13.89
C PHE A 384 -5.77 -7.52 -13.32
N HIS A 385 -5.93 -7.36 -11.99
CA HIS A 385 -5.57 -6.11 -11.34
C HIS A 385 -4.03 -5.97 -11.19
N PRO A 386 -3.45 -4.77 -11.35
CA PRO A 386 -2.01 -4.51 -11.22
C PRO A 386 -1.38 -4.92 -9.87
N VAL A 387 -2.19 -5.14 -8.83
CA VAL A 387 -1.72 -5.66 -7.54
C VAL A 387 -0.89 -6.94 -7.72
N THR A 388 -1.25 -7.79 -8.68
CA THR A 388 -0.50 -9.02 -9.01
C THR A 388 0.95 -8.73 -9.37
N GLY A 389 1.18 -7.70 -10.19
CA GLY A 389 2.51 -7.27 -10.60
C GLY A 389 3.25 -6.53 -9.49
N ASN A 390 2.53 -5.70 -8.71
CA ASN A 390 3.12 -4.98 -7.59
C ASN A 390 3.65 -5.95 -6.52
N THR A 391 2.89 -6.98 -6.16
CA THR A 391 3.28 -7.94 -5.12
C THR A 391 4.36 -8.90 -5.60
N ALA A 392 4.36 -9.29 -6.88
CA ALA A 392 5.49 -9.98 -7.49
C ALA A 392 6.78 -9.14 -7.43
N ALA A 393 6.66 -7.84 -7.72
CA ALA A 393 7.80 -6.92 -7.64
C ALA A 393 8.31 -6.76 -6.19
N MET A 394 7.42 -6.73 -5.20
CA MET A 394 7.81 -6.75 -3.78
C MET A 394 8.60 -8.01 -3.42
N ALA A 395 8.18 -9.18 -3.90
CA ALA A 395 8.87 -10.45 -3.64
C ALA A 395 10.28 -10.43 -4.24
N ILE A 396 10.36 -10.13 -5.54
CA ILE A 396 11.61 -10.13 -6.29
C ILE A 396 12.57 -9.08 -5.71
N SER A 397 12.09 -7.86 -5.48
CA SER A 397 12.94 -6.76 -4.99
C SER A 397 13.48 -7.07 -3.60
N THR A 398 12.67 -7.63 -2.70
CA THR A 398 13.12 -7.99 -1.34
C THR A 398 14.10 -9.17 -1.38
N ALA A 399 13.81 -10.20 -2.16
CA ALA A 399 14.67 -11.37 -2.30
C ALA A 399 16.04 -11.04 -2.91
N VAL A 400 16.11 -10.02 -3.77
CA VAL A 400 17.37 -9.53 -4.36
C VAL A 400 18.09 -8.55 -3.45
N ALA A 401 17.37 -7.57 -2.88
CA ALA A 401 17.99 -6.48 -2.12
C ALA A 401 18.63 -6.96 -0.81
N LEU A 402 18.00 -7.88 -0.08
CA LEU A 402 18.53 -8.28 1.22
C LEU A 402 19.86 -9.03 1.14
N PRO A 403 20.06 -10.03 0.26
CA PRO A 403 21.37 -10.63 0.08
C PRO A 403 22.44 -9.62 -0.33
N ILE A 404 22.12 -8.67 -1.21
CA ILE A 404 23.05 -7.60 -1.61
C ILE A 404 23.47 -6.77 -0.40
N LEU A 405 22.52 -6.36 0.45
CA LEU A 405 22.83 -5.64 1.68
C LEU A 405 23.66 -6.48 2.64
N GLY A 406 23.38 -7.77 2.73
CA GLY A 406 24.13 -8.69 3.59
C GLY A 406 25.60 -8.85 3.18
N LEU A 407 25.90 -8.72 1.89
CA LEU A 407 27.27 -8.66 1.40
C LEU A 407 27.99 -7.35 1.77
N LEU A 408 27.25 -6.25 1.90
CA LEU A 408 27.77 -4.93 2.27
C LEU A 408 27.83 -4.71 3.79
N HIS A 409 27.16 -5.56 4.57
CA HIS A 409 27.09 -5.49 6.03
C HIS A 409 28.11 -6.39 6.74
N ARG A 410 28.79 -7.26 6.00
CA ARG A 410 30.01 -7.96 6.44
C ARG A 410 31.19 -7.01 6.38
#